data_AF-A0A6V7KXY0-F1
#
_entry.id   AF-A0A6V7KXY0-F1
#
_cell.length_a   1.000
_cell.length_b   1.000
_cell.length_c   1.000
_cell.angle_alpha   90.00
_cell.angle_beta   90.00
_cell.angle_gamma   90.00
#
_symmetry.space_group_name_H-M   'P 1'
#
loop_
_entity.id
_entity.type
_entity.pdbx_description
1 polymer ?
#
loop_
_entity_poly.entity_id
_entity_poly.type
_entity_poly.pdbx_seq_one_letter_code
_entity_poly.pdbx_strand_id
1 'polypeptide(L)' 'IPQLSYASTSTELSEKSRFEYFSRVVPPDNFQAQAMVEVVHQLGWKYVSTVAVEGDYGEK' A
#
# COMPACT_ATOMS: atom_id res chain seq x y z
N ILE A 1 -15.30 -12.60 -15.32
CA ILE A 1 -15.28 -11.33 -16.09
C ILE A 1 -14.10 -10.52 -15.56
N PRO A 2 -13.17 -10.04 -16.41
CA PRO A 2 -12.04 -9.23 -15.95
C PRO A 2 -12.52 -7.87 -15.41
N GLN A 3 -11.93 -7.42 -14.30
CA GLN A 3 -12.17 -6.11 -13.70
C GLN A 3 -10.87 -5.30 -13.69
N LEU A 4 -10.91 -4.08 -14.24
CA LEU A 4 -9.77 -3.16 -14.28
C LEU A 4 -10.13 -1.87 -13.54
N SER A 5 -9.45 -1.59 -12.42
CA SER A 5 -9.69 -0.38 -11.62
C SER A 5 -8.66 0.72 -11.87
N TYR A 6 -9.11 1.97 -11.85
CA TYR A 6 -8.27 3.16 -11.96
C TYR A 6 -8.01 3.87 -10.62
N ALA A 7 -8.70 3.50 -9.54
CA ALA A 7 -8.66 4.23 -8.28
C ALA A 7 -8.50 3.34 -7.03
N SER A 8 -8.53 2.01 -7.18
CA SER A 8 -8.44 1.12 -6.02
C SER A 8 -6.98 0.88 -5.64
N THR A 9 -6.56 1.45 -4.51
CA THR A 9 -5.16 1.40 -4.03
C THR A 9 -4.91 0.41 -2.90
N SER A 10 -5.95 -0.15 -2.28
CA SER A 10 -5.80 -1.15 -1.19
C SER A 10 -4.86 -2.29 -1.55
N THR A 11 -3.94 -2.63 -0.64
CA THR A 11 -2.95 -3.70 -0.83
C THR A 11 -3.62 -5.07 -0.95
N GLU A 12 -4.75 -5.29 -0.30
CA GLU A 12 -5.46 -6.59 -0.30
C GLU A 12 -5.89 -7.05 -1.70
N LEU A 13 -6.21 -6.10 -2.57
CA LEU A 13 -6.63 -6.38 -3.95
C LEU A 13 -5.51 -6.96 -4.83
N SER A 14 -4.27 -7.01 -4.32
CA SER A 14 -3.16 -7.72 -4.96
C SER A 14 -3.21 -9.24 -4.74
N GLU A 15 -4.04 -9.76 -3.83
CA GLU A 15 -4.10 -11.18 -3.49
C GLU A 15 -4.82 -12.01 -4.59
N LYS A 16 -4.04 -12.56 -5.54
CA LYS A 16 -4.58 -13.25 -6.72
C LYS A 16 -5.31 -14.57 -6.44
N SER A 17 -5.05 -15.23 -5.31
CA SER A 17 -5.83 -16.39 -4.85
C SER A 17 -7.29 -16.03 -4.56
N ARG A 18 -7.56 -14.78 -4.15
CA ARG A 18 -8.92 -14.27 -3.87
C ARG A 18 -9.48 -13.43 -5.02
N PHE A 19 -8.62 -12.70 -5.73
CA PHE A 19 -9.00 -11.74 -6.77
C PHE A 19 -8.35 -12.06 -8.12
N GLU A 20 -8.58 -13.27 -8.62
CA GLU A 20 -7.96 -13.80 -9.84
C GLU A 20 -8.12 -12.88 -11.07
N TYR A 21 -9.31 -12.30 -11.25
CA TYR A 21 -9.66 -11.47 -12.43
C TYR A 21 -9.54 -9.97 -12.19
N PHE A 22 -8.99 -9.53 -11.05
CA PHE A 22 -8.83 -8.12 -10.73
C PHE A 22 -7.47 -7.60 -11.16
N SER A 23 -7.46 -6.45 -11.84
CA SER A 23 -6.26 -5.69 -12.19
C SER A 23 -6.48 -4.21 -11.92
N ARG A 24 -5.40 -3.43 -11.84
CA ARG A 24 -5.44 -1.97 -11.65
C ARG A 24 -4.31 -1.26 -12.37
N VAL A 25 -4.52 0.01 -12.69
CA VAL A 25 -3.51 0.90 -13.31
C VAL A 25 -2.85 1.86 -12.31
N VAL A 26 -3.20 1.75 -11.03
CA VAL A 26 -2.60 2.51 -9.92
C VAL A 26 -1.82 1.57 -9.00
N PRO A 27 -0.72 2.04 -8.38
CA PRO A 27 0.06 1.23 -7.46
C PRO A 27 -0.71 0.95 -6.15
N PRO A 28 -0.38 -0.15 -5.44
CA PRO A 28 -0.89 -0.38 -4.09
C PRO A 28 -0.29 0.56 -3.05
N ASP A 29 -1.02 0.77 -1.96
CA ASP A 29 -0.66 1.70 -0.88
C ASP A 29 0.62 1.31 -0.12
N ASN A 30 1.00 0.03 -0.09
CA ASN A 30 2.23 -0.42 0.56
C ASN A 30 3.52 0.20 -0.04
N PHE A 31 3.48 0.65 -1.30
CA PHE A 31 4.61 1.39 -1.90
C PHE A 31 4.82 2.75 -1.24
N GLN A 32 3.77 3.38 -0.69
CA GLN A 32 3.91 4.63 0.06
C GLN A 32 4.70 4.41 1.35
N ALA A 33 4.42 3.33 2.07
CA ALA A 33 5.15 2.97 3.29
C ALA A 33 6.64 2.69 3.01
N GLN A 34 6.94 1.98 1.91
CA GLN A 34 8.31 1.75 1.47
C GLN A 34 9.04 3.06 1.16
N ALA A 35 8.38 3.98 0.44
CA ALA A 35 8.95 5.30 0.14
C ALA A 35 9.24 6.11 1.42
N MET A 36 8.37 6.06 2.43
CA MET A 36 8.62 6.73 3.71
C MET A 36 9.86 6.16 4.42
N VAL A 37 10.03 4.83 4.41
CA VAL A 37 11.20 4.16 4.99
C VAL A 37 12.48 4.56 4.26
N GLU A 38 12.47 4.63 2.93
CA GLU A 38 13.62 5.08 2.14
C GLU A 38 14.02 6.52 2.47
N VAL A 39 13.05 7.44 2.63
CA VAL A 39 13.32 8.83 3.03
C VAL A 39 13.96 8.89 4.42
N VAL A 40 13.43 8.15 5.39
CA VAL A 40 13.98 8.08 6.76
C VAL A 40 15.44 7.61 6.72
N HIS A 41 15.74 6.57 5.92
CA HIS A 41 17.09 6.05 5.76
C HIS A 41 18.04 7.06 5.10
N GLN A 42 17.61 7.71 4.01
CA GLN A 42 18.43 8.69 3.28
C GLN A 42 18.77 9.91 4.15
N LEU A 43 17.87 10.32 5.04
CA LEU A 43 18.07 11.45 5.96
C LEU A 43 18.79 11.07 7.26
N GLY A 44 19.06 9.78 7.49
CA GLY A 44 19.76 9.29 8.67
C GLY A 44 18.99 9.49 9.99
N TRP A 45 17.66 9.58 9.93
CA TRP A 45 16.83 9.72 11.13
C TRP A 45 16.83 8.41 11.93
N LYS A 46 17.10 8.53 13.24
CA LYS A 46 17.20 7.38 14.16
C LYS A 46 15.99 7.20 15.07
N TYR A 47 15.10 8.18 15.10
CA TYR A 47 13.89 8.16 15.90
C TYR A 47 12.70 8.55 15.04
N VAL A 48 11.69 7.68 15.01
CA VAL A 48 10.45 7.85 14.25
C VAL A 48 9.29 7.40 15.15
N SER A 49 8.14 8.06 15.03
CA SER A 49 6.88 7.65 15.66
C SER A 49 5.80 7.63 14.60
N THR A 50 4.94 6.62 14.62
CA THR A 50 3.85 6.44 13.68
C THR A 50 2.51 6.72 14.35
N VAL A 51 1.60 7.33 13.59
CA VAL A 51 0.19 7.45 13.94
C VAL A 51 -0.57 6.91 12.74
N ALA A 52 -1.52 6.01 13.01
CA ALA A 52 -2.31 5.36 11.97
C ALA A 52 -3.80 5.51 12.27
N VAL A 53 -4.59 5.51 11.21
CA VAL A 53 -6.04 5.35 11.30
C VAL A 53 -6.32 3.86 11.46
N GLU A 54 -7.20 3.51 12.40
CA GLU A 54 -7.64 2.14 12.62
C GLU A 54 -8.33 1.57 11.36
N GLY A 55 -8.02 0.31 11.02
CA GLY A 55 -8.55 -0.36 9.83
C GLY A 55 -7.50 -0.66 8.74
N ASP A 56 -7.97 -1.21 7.62
CA ASP A 56 -7.13 -1.93 6.63
C ASP A 56 -6.05 -1.09 5.92
N TYR A 57 -6.11 0.24 6.02
CA TYR A 57 -5.11 1.12 5.41
C TYR A 57 -3.95 1.46 6.35
N GLY A 58 -4.24 1.77 7.63
CA GLY A 58 -3.22 2.22 8.59
C GLY A 58 -2.65 1.10 9.45
N GLU A 59 -3.34 -0.04 9.56
CA GLU A 59 -3.02 -1.09 10.52
C GLU A 59 -2.33 -2.32 9.91
N LYS A 60 -2.45 -2.53 8.60
CA LYS A 60 -1.87 -3.65 7.85
C LYS A 60 -0.70 -3.22 6.97
#